data_AF-A0A963Y5A7-F1
#
_entry.id   AF-A0A963Y5A7-F1
#
_cell.length_a   1.000
_cell.length_b   1.000
_cell.length_c   1.000
_cell.angle_alpha   90.00
_cell.angle_beta   90.00
_cell.angle_gamma   90.00
#
_symmetry.space_group_name_H-M   'P 1'
#
loop_
_entity.id
_entity.type
_entity.pdbx_description
1 polymer ?
#
loop_
_entity_poly.entity_id
_entity_poly.type
_entity_poly.pdbx_seq_one_letter_code
_entity_poly.pdbx_strand_id
1 'polypeptide(L)'
;MTERSHDDIPEIALAWHRDGRGAALATVMETWGSAPRPTGSQLAVSGRGEMMGSVSGGCVEGAVVEEAMAALADGQPRVLTFGVSDDEAFAVGLACGGRISVLVEPVGAALPEPLLAEIVGARAARRPIAYVVDLQTWDRRLAVPGPDLADRFRADKSGIDEDQFVAIHNPPLRLAVVGAVHIAQALVPMARACGYDCLIIDPREAFGSRARFPDEALSHDWPEEALATFGL
;
A
#
# COMPACT_ATOMS: atom_id res chain seq x y z
N MET A 1 20.94 4.33 -1.20
CA MET A 1 19.84 4.20 -2.18
C MET A 1 18.87 3.25 -1.53
N THR A 2 17.87 3.76 -0.82
CA THR A 2 16.89 2.95 -0.10
C THR A 2 16.21 2.08 -1.14
N GLU A 3 16.33 0.76 -1.03
CA GLU A 3 15.57 -0.15 -1.88
C GLU A 3 14.10 0.20 -1.69
N ARG A 4 13.48 0.69 -2.76
CA ARG A 4 12.05 1.00 -2.77
C ARG A 4 11.33 -0.31 -2.57
N SER A 5 10.62 -0.42 -1.45
CA SER A 5 9.75 -1.56 -1.20
C SER A 5 8.67 -1.58 -2.27
N HIS A 6 8.26 -2.78 -2.69
CA HIS A 6 7.07 -2.99 -3.52
C HIS A 6 5.78 -2.33 -3.00
N ASP A 7 5.78 -1.84 -1.76
CA ASP A 7 4.65 -1.18 -1.09
C ASP A 7 4.78 0.36 -1.02
N ASP A 8 5.81 0.95 -1.64
CA ASP A 8 6.04 2.41 -1.65
C ASP A 8 5.20 3.15 -2.70
N ILE A 9 3.98 2.68 -2.99
CA ILE A 9 3.18 3.15 -4.14
C ILE A 9 2.77 4.63 -4.02
N PRO A 10 2.25 5.12 -2.88
CA PRO A 10 2.04 6.56 -2.64
C PRO A 10 3.31 7.40 -2.82
N GLU A 11 4.45 6.93 -2.33
CA GLU A 11 5.75 7.62 -2.41
C GLU A 11 6.23 7.74 -3.84
N ILE A 12 6.08 6.66 -4.63
CA ILE A 12 6.42 6.62 -6.05
C ILE A 12 5.52 7.59 -6.83
N ALA A 13 4.21 7.55 -6.61
CA ALA A 13 3.26 8.45 -7.28
C ALA A 13 3.57 9.93 -6.96
N LEU A 14 3.82 10.23 -5.68
CA LEU A 14 4.18 11.58 -5.24
C LEU A 14 5.50 12.06 -5.87
N ALA A 15 6.52 11.20 -5.90
CA ALA A 15 7.80 11.51 -6.51
C ALA A 15 7.66 11.78 -8.01
N TRP A 16 6.95 10.91 -8.75
CA TRP A 16 6.70 11.12 -10.18
C TRP A 16 5.96 12.42 -10.47
N HIS A 17 4.95 12.76 -9.66
CA HIS A 17 4.25 14.03 -9.79
C HIS A 17 5.19 15.23 -9.57
N ARG A 18 5.96 15.23 -8.47
CA ARG A 18 6.91 16.31 -8.13
C ARG A 18 8.05 16.47 -9.14
N ASP A 19 8.45 15.37 -9.77
CA ASP A 19 9.44 15.36 -10.86
C ASP A 19 8.87 15.86 -12.20
N GLY A 20 7.60 16.26 -12.25
CA GLY A 20 6.93 16.75 -13.47
C GLY A 20 6.61 15.65 -14.49
N ARG A 21 6.68 14.38 -14.09
CA ARG A 21 6.34 13.23 -14.96
C ARG A 21 4.84 13.00 -15.08
N GLY A 22 4.04 13.61 -14.20
CA GLY A 22 2.64 13.26 -13.99
C GLY A 22 2.51 11.90 -13.30
N ALA A 23 1.46 11.74 -12.49
CA ALA A 23 1.19 10.49 -11.81
C ALA A 23 -0.30 10.36 -11.51
N ALA A 24 -0.86 9.17 -11.71
CA ALA A 24 -2.17 8.78 -11.21
C ALA A 24 -2.01 7.64 -10.21
N LEU A 25 -2.84 7.65 -9.18
CA LEU A 25 -2.91 6.61 -8.18
C LEU A 25 -4.21 5.85 -8.35
N ALA A 26 -4.11 4.56 -8.64
CA ALA A 26 -5.23 3.64 -8.74
C ALA A 26 -5.32 2.80 -7.47
N THR A 27 -6.49 2.74 -6.82
CA THR A 27 -6.70 2.03 -5.54
C THR A 27 -7.93 1.11 -5.64
N VAL A 28 -7.78 -0.16 -5.26
CA VAL A 28 -8.91 -1.10 -5.18
C VAL A 28 -9.86 -0.67 -4.07
N MET A 29 -11.09 -0.30 -4.42
CA MET A 29 -12.09 0.16 -3.45
C MET A 29 -12.89 -0.99 -2.86
N GLU A 30 -13.26 -1.95 -3.70
CA GLU A 30 -14.12 -3.07 -3.33
C GLU A 30 -13.73 -4.32 -4.11
N THR A 31 -14.01 -5.47 -3.52
CA THR A 31 -13.74 -6.79 -4.10
C THR A 31 -14.93 -7.72 -3.84
N TRP A 32 -15.32 -8.51 -4.82
CA TRP A 32 -16.30 -9.58 -4.69
C TRP A 32 -15.76 -10.91 -5.22
N GLY A 33 -16.12 -11.99 -4.54
CA GLY A 33 -15.62 -13.32 -4.86
C GLY A 33 -14.10 -13.43 -4.70
N SER A 34 -13.46 -14.25 -5.53
CA SER A 34 -12.02 -14.51 -5.47
C SER A 34 -11.22 -13.42 -6.17
N ALA A 35 -11.25 -12.20 -5.66
CA ALA A 35 -10.40 -11.12 -6.19
C ALA A 35 -8.92 -11.38 -5.85
N PRO A 36 -7.99 -11.12 -6.77
CA PRO A 36 -6.58 -11.51 -6.62
C PRO A 36 -5.76 -10.54 -5.74
N ARG A 37 -6.26 -9.32 -5.53
CA ARG A 37 -5.67 -8.30 -4.65
C ARG A 37 -6.76 -7.77 -3.70
N PRO A 38 -6.45 -7.52 -2.42
CA PRO A 38 -7.42 -7.01 -1.46
C PRO A 38 -7.74 -5.53 -1.69
N THR A 39 -8.82 -5.06 -1.08
CA THR A 39 -9.15 -3.63 -0.98
C THR A 39 -7.99 -2.84 -0.38
N GLY A 40 -7.78 -1.63 -0.89
CA GLY A 40 -6.64 -0.79 -0.55
C GLY A 40 -5.37 -1.07 -1.37
N SER A 41 -5.33 -2.14 -2.18
CA SER A 41 -4.19 -2.39 -3.08
C SER A 41 -4.04 -1.26 -4.10
N GLN A 42 -2.80 -0.84 -4.36
CA GLN A 42 -2.52 0.33 -5.18
C GLN A 42 -1.65 0.03 -6.40
N LEU A 43 -1.84 0.83 -7.44
CA LEU A 43 -1.02 0.92 -8.64
C LEU A 43 -0.76 2.40 -8.93
N ALA A 44 0.51 2.80 -8.98
CA ALA A 44 0.91 4.11 -9.48
C ALA A 44 1.17 4.01 -10.99
N VAL A 45 0.66 4.97 -11.75
CA VAL A 45 0.87 5.10 -13.20
C VAL A 45 1.44 6.48 -13.50
N SER A 46 2.61 6.55 -14.15
CA SER A 46 3.21 7.82 -14.56
C SER A 46 2.54 8.39 -15.81
N GLY A 47 2.77 9.68 -16.12
CA GLY A 47 2.33 10.29 -17.39
C GLY A 47 3.04 9.74 -18.65
N ARG A 48 3.89 8.72 -18.53
CA ARG A 48 4.48 7.96 -19.65
C ARG A 48 3.97 6.52 -19.72
N GLY A 49 3.01 6.15 -18.87
CA GLY A 49 2.46 4.79 -18.79
C GLY A 49 3.33 3.79 -18.02
N GLU A 50 4.48 4.21 -17.45
CA GLU A 50 5.22 3.36 -16.51
C GLU A 50 4.37 3.11 -15.27
N MET A 51 4.37 1.86 -14.77
CA MET A 51 3.53 1.47 -13.64
C MET A 51 4.31 0.77 -12.53
N MET A 52 3.89 0.97 -11.29
CA MET A 52 4.44 0.32 -10.08
C MET A 52 3.30 -0.08 -9.16
N GLY A 53 3.37 -1.29 -8.59
CA GLY A 53 2.28 -1.87 -7.80
C GLY A 53 1.34 -2.72 -8.63
N SER A 54 0.17 -3.06 -8.08
CA SER A 54 -0.81 -3.91 -8.76
C SER A 54 -2.17 -3.88 -8.07
N VAL A 55 -3.22 -3.83 -8.89
CA VAL A 55 -4.63 -3.92 -8.46
C VAL A 55 -5.26 -5.28 -8.76
N SER A 56 -4.65 -6.11 -9.61
CA SER A 56 -5.19 -7.45 -9.92
C SER A 56 -4.18 -8.59 -10.09
N GLY A 57 -2.88 -8.30 -10.06
CA GLY A 57 -1.83 -9.28 -10.31
C GLY A 57 -1.54 -9.54 -11.80
N GLY A 58 -2.04 -8.70 -12.72
CA GLY A 58 -1.64 -8.68 -14.13
C GLY A 58 -2.79 -8.72 -15.16
N CYS A 59 -4.03 -9.00 -14.76
CA CYS A 59 -5.14 -9.21 -15.71
C CYS A 59 -5.69 -7.89 -16.27
N VAL A 60 -5.86 -6.86 -15.43
CA VAL A 60 -6.54 -5.61 -15.81
C VAL A 60 -5.63 -4.38 -15.78
N GLU A 61 -4.35 -4.55 -15.43
CA GLU A 61 -3.37 -3.47 -15.32
C GLU A 61 -3.27 -2.61 -16.58
N GLY A 62 -3.32 -3.22 -17.78
CA GLY A 62 -3.30 -2.48 -19.04
C GLY A 62 -4.49 -1.53 -19.19
N ALA A 63 -5.71 -1.99 -18.89
CA ALA A 63 -6.91 -1.15 -18.93
C ALA A 63 -6.87 -0.03 -17.87
N VAL A 64 -6.33 -0.33 -16.69
CA VAL A 64 -6.15 0.69 -15.64
C VAL A 64 -5.13 1.75 -16.06
N VAL A 65 -4.06 1.37 -16.76
CA VAL A 65 -3.07 2.31 -17.31
C VAL A 65 -3.70 3.21 -18.37
N GLU A 66 -4.52 2.67 -19.28
CA GLU A 66 -5.23 3.46 -20.30
C GLU A 66 -6.14 4.52 -19.66
N GLU A 67 -6.95 4.11 -18.68
CA GLU A 67 -7.85 5.01 -17.95
C GLU A 67 -7.10 6.02 -17.07
N ALA A 68 -5.97 5.62 -16.49
CA ALA A 68 -5.08 6.53 -15.76
C ALA A 68 -4.48 7.61 -16.67
N MET A 69 -4.07 7.24 -17.88
CA MET A 69 -3.58 8.21 -18.87
C MET A 69 -4.68 9.17 -19.32
N ALA A 70 -5.90 8.68 -19.53
CA ALA A 70 -7.06 9.53 -19.80
C ALA A 70 -7.36 10.46 -18.62
N ALA A 71 -7.20 9.99 -17.38
CA ALA A 71 -7.40 10.80 -16.17
C ALA A 71 -6.35 11.87 -15.97
N LEU A 72 -5.10 11.60 -16.33
CA LEU A 72 -4.06 12.61 -16.35
C LEU A 72 -4.32 13.70 -17.38
N ALA A 73 -4.99 13.37 -18.50
CA ALA A 73 -5.28 14.32 -19.56
C ALA A 73 -6.41 15.31 -19.20
N ASP A 74 -7.48 14.84 -18.53
CA ASP A 74 -8.64 15.68 -18.19
C ASP A 74 -8.72 16.10 -16.71
N GLY A 75 -7.85 15.55 -15.86
CA GLY A 75 -7.77 15.84 -14.43
C GLY A 75 -8.91 15.26 -13.60
N GLN A 76 -9.75 14.39 -14.16
CA GLN A 76 -10.95 13.86 -13.49
C GLN A 76 -10.70 12.48 -12.85
N PRO A 77 -11.26 12.19 -11.66
CA PRO A 77 -11.24 10.85 -11.09
C PRO A 77 -12.11 9.89 -11.91
N ARG A 78 -11.79 8.60 -11.86
CA ARG A 78 -12.57 7.55 -12.54
C ARG A 78 -12.77 6.36 -11.60
N VAL A 79 -13.96 5.77 -11.61
CA VAL A 79 -14.22 4.48 -10.97
C VAL A 79 -14.36 3.43 -12.06
N LEU A 80 -13.45 2.46 -12.05
CA LEU A 80 -13.43 1.36 -13.00
C LEU A 80 -13.99 0.12 -12.32
N THR A 81 -14.81 -0.65 -13.03
CA THR A 81 -15.32 -1.93 -12.53
C THR A 81 -14.90 -3.05 -13.46
N PHE A 82 -14.20 -4.04 -12.92
CA PHE A 82 -13.73 -5.20 -13.65
C PHE A 82 -14.29 -6.46 -13.03
N GLY A 83 -14.83 -7.37 -13.84
CA GLY A 83 -15.31 -8.67 -13.39
C GLY A 83 -15.51 -9.62 -14.56
N VAL A 84 -15.95 -10.84 -14.27
CA VAL A 84 -16.39 -11.75 -15.33
C VAL A 84 -17.70 -11.22 -15.91
N SER A 85 -17.70 -10.86 -17.19
CA SER A 85 -18.92 -10.62 -17.95
C SER A 85 -19.50 -11.98 -18.36
N ASP A 86 -20.64 -12.36 -17.79
CA ASP A 86 -21.50 -13.34 -18.45
C ASP A 86 -22.15 -12.62 -19.64
N ASP A 87 -21.66 -12.95 -20.83
CA ASP A 87 -22.24 -12.63 -22.14
C ASP A 87 -22.70 -11.17 -22.38
N GLU A 88 -21.75 -10.27 -22.66
CA GLU A 88 -21.83 -9.26 -23.74
C GLU A 88 -20.58 -8.36 -23.76
N ALA A 89 -19.82 -8.44 -24.86
CA ALA A 89 -18.78 -7.51 -25.33
C ALA A 89 -17.49 -7.32 -24.49
N PHE A 90 -16.40 -8.00 -24.89
CA PHE A 90 -14.98 -7.56 -24.81
C PHE A 90 -14.47 -6.88 -23.52
N ALA A 91 -15.02 -7.18 -22.34
CA ALA A 91 -14.47 -6.69 -21.09
C ALA A 91 -13.22 -7.49 -20.70
N VAL A 92 -12.11 -6.79 -20.40
CA VAL A 92 -10.93 -7.40 -19.77
C VAL A 92 -11.34 -7.90 -18.38
N GLY A 93 -11.62 -9.20 -18.29
CA GLY A 93 -12.14 -9.84 -17.09
C GLY A 93 -11.04 -10.36 -16.16
N LEU A 94 -11.40 -10.61 -14.91
CA LEU A 94 -10.52 -11.25 -13.95
C LEU A 94 -10.49 -12.77 -14.19
N ALA A 95 -9.31 -13.33 -14.45
CA ALA A 95 -9.14 -14.77 -14.68
C ALA A 95 -9.56 -15.65 -13.48
N CYS A 96 -9.60 -15.07 -12.28
CA CYS A 96 -9.94 -15.74 -11.02
C CYS A 96 -11.44 -15.75 -10.69
N GLY A 97 -12.31 -15.18 -11.54
CA GLY A 97 -13.77 -15.25 -11.34
C GLY A 97 -14.37 -14.19 -10.42
N GLY A 98 -13.56 -13.28 -9.87
CA GLY A 98 -14.02 -12.20 -8.99
C GLY A 98 -14.47 -10.93 -9.73
N ARG A 99 -14.81 -9.91 -8.95
CA ARG A 99 -15.01 -8.53 -9.40
C ARG A 99 -14.23 -7.57 -8.49
N ILE A 100 -13.68 -6.50 -9.06
CA ILE A 100 -13.09 -5.39 -8.32
C ILE A 100 -13.61 -4.05 -8.83
N SER A 101 -13.67 -3.07 -7.94
CA SER A 101 -13.79 -1.66 -8.31
C SER A 101 -12.50 -0.92 -7.98
N VAL A 102 -12.04 -0.04 -8.87
CA VAL A 102 -10.77 0.67 -8.74
C VAL A 102 -11.02 2.16 -8.93
N LEU A 103 -10.65 2.96 -7.93
CA LEU A 103 -10.62 4.41 -8.02
C LEU A 103 -9.29 4.85 -8.61
N VAL A 104 -9.32 5.56 -9.73
CA VAL A 104 -8.16 6.15 -10.39
C VAL A 104 -8.18 7.66 -10.19
N GLU A 105 -7.13 8.21 -9.59
CA GLU A 105 -7.02 9.64 -9.28
C GLU A 105 -5.74 10.25 -9.82
N PRO A 106 -5.80 11.22 -10.74
CA PRO A 106 -4.63 12.00 -11.16
C PRO A 106 -4.13 12.87 -10.01
N VAL A 107 -2.86 12.71 -9.65
CA VAL A 107 -2.17 13.46 -8.58
C VAL A 107 -2.00 14.92 -9.01
N GLY A 108 -2.35 15.84 -8.12
CA GLY A 108 -2.34 17.28 -8.33
C GLY A 108 -3.60 17.83 -9.02
N ALA A 109 -4.50 16.97 -9.47
CA ALA A 109 -5.80 17.36 -10.02
C ALA A 109 -6.93 16.80 -9.15
N ALA A 110 -7.33 15.55 -9.37
CA ALA A 110 -8.35 14.89 -8.56
C ALA A 110 -7.85 14.60 -7.15
N LEU A 111 -6.66 13.99 -7.01
CA LEU A 111 -6.01 13.75 -5.72
C LEU A 111 -5.07 14.93 -5.42
N PRO A 112 -5.38 15.81 -4.45
CA PRO A 112 -4.51 16.92 -4.11
C PRO A 112 -3.12 16.45 -3.66
N GLU A 113 -2.07 17.03 -4.24
CA GLU A 113 -0.68 16.73 -3.88
C GLU A 113 -0.40 16.88 -2.36
N PRO A 114 -0.92 17.90 -1.65
CA PRO A 114 -0.68 18.05 -0.22
C PRO A 114 -1.26 16.89 0.61
N LEU A 115 -2.40 16.33 0.21
CA LEU A 115 -2.99 15.18 0.91
C LEU A 115 -2.14 13.93 0.71
N LEU A 116 -1.68 13.68 -0.53
CA LEU A 116 -0.79 12.55 -0.80
C LEU A 116 0.55 12.70 -0.06
N ALA A 117 1.09 13.93 0.01
CA ALA A 117 2.29 14.23 0.78
C ALA A 117 2.12 13.96 2.28
N GLU A 118 0.96 14.28 2.85
CA GLU A 118 0.67 13.98 4.26
C GLU A 118 0.53 12.46 4.51
N ILE A 119 -0.08 11.70 3.58
CA ILE A 119 -0.11 10.23 3.66
C ILE A 119 1.31 9.67 3.68
N VAL A 120 2.16 10.08 2.73
CA VAL A 120 3.57 9.66 2.66
C VAL A 120 4.32 10.05 3.95
N GLY A 121 4.12 11.27 4.45
CA GLY A 121 4.72 11.72 5.70
C GLY A 121 4.27 10.91 6.91
N ALA A 122 2.99 10.53 6.98
CA ALA A 122 2.45 9.68 8.03
C ALA A 122 3.02 8.26 7.97
N ARG A 123 3.12 7.65 6.78
CA ARG A 123 3.76 6.34 6.58
C ARG A 123 5.22 6.35 7.03
N ALA A 124 6.00 7.34 6.61
CA ALA A 124 7.39 7.51 7.03
C ALA A 124 7.54 7.71 8.55
N ALA A 125 6.61 8.44 9.17
CA ALA A 125 6.55 8.65 10.61
C ALA A 125 5.90 7.49 11.39
N ARG A 126 5.53 6.40 10.72
CA ARG A 126 4.80 5.25 11.28
C ARG A 126 3.50 5.62 12.00
N ARG A 127 2.83 6.67 11.54
CA ARG A 127 1.55 7.16 12.07
C ARG A 127 0.40 6.59 11.22
N PRO A 128 -0.53 5.83 11.81
CA PRO A 128 -1.72 5.39 11.11
C PRO A 128 -2.52 6.58 10.58
N ILE A 129 -2.95 6.50 9.33
CA ILE A 129 -3.79 7.51 8.68
C ILE A 129 -4.77 6.82 7.73
N ALA A 130 -5.93 7.42 7.54
CA ALA A 130 -6.93 7.01 6.57
C ALA A 130 -7.14 8.12 5.55
N TYR A 131 -7.26 7.73 4.29
CA TYR A 131 -7.72 8.60 3.21
C TYR A 131 -9.18 8.27 2.93
N VAL A 132 -10.03 9.29 2.99
CA VAL A 132 -11.49 9.16 2.84
C VAL A 132 -11.94 9.98 1.65
N VAL A 133 -12.72 9.34 0.78
CA VAL A 133 -13.33 9.96 -0.40
C VAL A 133 -14.83 9.78 -0.33
N ASP A 134 -15.56 10.88 -0.41
CA ASP A 134 -17.00 10.85 -0.66
C ASP A 134 -17.25 10.57 -2.15
N LEU A 135 -17.96 9.49 -2.47
CA LEU A 135 -18.16 9.02 -3.84
C LEU A 135 -19.28 9.76 -4.58
N GLN A 136 -20.02 10.62 -3.89
CA GLN A 136 -21.04 11.47 -4.49
C GLN A 136 -20.50 12.88 -4.77
N THR A 137 -19.79 13.47 -3.80
CA THR A 137 -19.27 14.85 -3.92
C THR A 137 -17.83 14.92 -4.42
N TRP A 138 -17.08 13.81 -4.35
CA TRP A 138 -15.64 13.75 -4.55
C TRP A 138 -14.84 14.57 -3.52
N ASP A 139 -15.43 14.88 -2.37
CA ASP A 139 -14.69 15.49 -1.27
C ASP A 139 -13.71 14.50 -0.66
N ARG A 140 -12.52 15.01 -0.34
CA ARG A 140 -11.39 14.22 0.12
C ARG A 140 -10.89 14.75 1.45
N ARG A 141 -10.63 13.85 2.38
CA ARG A 141 -10.06 14.21 3.68
C ARG A 141 -9.17 13.11 4.20
N LEU A 142 -8.29 13.51 5.11
CA LEU A 142 -7.54 12.57 5.93
C LEU A 142 -8.24 12.41 7.27
N ALA A 143 -8.14 11.21 7.82
CA ALA A 143 -8.60 10.91 9.16
C ALA A 143 -7.50 10.14 9.91
N VAL A 144 -7.47 10.33 11.22
CA VAL A 144 -6.63 9.55 12.14
C VAL A 144 -7.51 8.51 12.85
N PRO A 145 -6.92 7.53 13.54
CA PRO A 145 -7.69 6.60 14.36
C PRO A 145 -8.61 7.33 15.33
N GLY A 146 -9.89 6.98 15.26
CA GLY A 146 -10.96 7.51 16.09
C GLY A 146 -12.10 6.49 16.17
N PRO A 147 -13.14 6.73 17.00
CA PRO A 147 -14.22 5.77 17.23
C PRO A 147 -14.84 5.23 15.93
N ASP A 148 -15.07 6.10 14.95
CA ASP A 148 -15.75 5.76 13.69
C ASP A 148 -14.90 4.88 12.75
N LEU A 149 -13.59 4.85 12.94
CA LEU A 149 -12.65 4.09 12.09
C LEU A 149 -11.85 3.04 12.87
N ALA A 150 -12.12 2.87 14.17
CA ALA A 150 -11.32 2.05 15.08
C ALA A 150 -11.19 0.61 14.59
N ASP A 151 -12.29 0.02 14.11
CA ASP A 151 -12.29 -1.37 13.64
C ASP A 151 -11.54 -1.52 12.32
N ARG A 152 -11.63 -0.53 11.42
CA ARG A 152 -10.89 -0.53 10.15
C ARG A 152 -9.39 -0.42 10.37
N PHE A 153 -8.94 0.47 11.25
CA PHE A 153 -7.53 0.57 11.61
C PHE A 153 -7.02 -0.71 12.29
N ARG A 154 -7.80 -1.29 13.21
CA ARG A 154 -7.40 -2.53 13.90
C ARG A 154 -7.29 -3.73 12.95
N ALA A 155 -8.21 -3.84 12.00
CA ALA A 155 -8.25 -4.93 11.03
C ALA A 155 -7.42 -4.68 9.77
N ASP A 156 -6.76 -3.51 9.67
CA ASP A 156 -6.06 -3.04 8.46
C ASP A 156 -6.92 -3.12 7.19
N LYS A 157 -8.18 -2.68 7.31
CA LYS A 157 -9.21 -2.94 6.31
C LYS A 157 -9.68 -1.66 5.62
N SER A 158 -9.22 -1.51 4.38
CA SER A 158 -9.77 -0.55 3.42
C SER A 158 -11.09 -1.07 2.83
N GLY A 159 -11.91 -0.17 2.30
CA GLY A 159 -13.15 -0.55 1.62
C GLY A 159 -14.17 0.58 1.55
N ILE A 160 -15.29 0.32 0.88
CA ILE A 160 -16.44 1.23 0.84
C ILE A 160 -17.28 1.08 2.12
N ASP A 161 -17.87 2.17 2.58
CA ASP A 161 -18.93 2.26 3.59
C ASP A 161 -19.98 3.23 3.06
N GLU A 162 -21.20 2.74 2.82
CA GLU A 162 -22.27 3.56 2.23
C GLU A 162 -21.79 4.29 0.95
N ASP A 163 -21.64 5.61 1.02
CA ASP A 163 -21.19 6.48 -0.06
C ASP A 163 -19.71 6.92 0.07
N GLN A 164 -18.95 6.35 1.00
CA GLN A 164 -17.55 6.72 1.25
C GLN A 164 -16.60 5.57 0.96
N PHE A 165 -15.52 5.86 0.24
CA PHE A 165 -14.36 4.97 0.19
C PHE A 165 -13.36 5.37 1.27
N VAL A 166 -12.91 4.38 2.06
CA VAL A 166 -11.87 4.56 3.10
C VAL A 166 -10.67 3.68 2.77
N ALA A 167 -9.52 4.30 2.50
CA ALA A 167 -8.23 3.65 2.37
C ALA A 167 -7.43 3.79 3.66
N ILE A 168 -7.09 2.67 4.29
CA ILE A 168 -6.29 2.60 5.51
C ILE A 168 -4.81 2.49 5.15
N HIS A 169 -4.00 3.37 5.74
CA HIS A 169 -2.54 3.33 5.67
C HIS A 169 -1.98 3.13 7.09
N ASN A 170 -1.89 1.87 7.52
CA ASN A 170 -1.19 1.51 8.73
C ASN A 170 0.33 1.39 8.48
N PRO A 171 1.17 1.61 9.52
CA PRO A 171 2.57 1.26 9.42
C PRO A 171 2.76 -0.26 9.29
N PRO A 172 3.85 -0.71 8.63
CA PRO A 172 4.22 -2.12 8.59
C PRO A 172 4.25 -2.75 9.99
N LEU A 173 3.71 -3.98 10.09
CA LEU A 173 3.70 -4.75 11.32
C LEU A 173 5.13 -5.02 11.78
N ARG A 174 5.35 -4.85 13.09
CA ARG A 174 6.66 -5.10 13.70
C ARG A 174 6.82 -6.58 14.02
N LEU A 175 8.00 -7.13 13.73
CA LEU A 175 8.38 -8.49 14.11
C LEU A 175 9.69 -8.47 14.90
N ALA A 176 9.62 -8.74 16.20
CA ALA A 176 10.82 -8.98 17.00
C ALA A 176 11.23 -10.46 16.88
N VAL A 177 12.47 -10.71 16.46
CA VAL A 177 13.06 -12.05 16.36
C VAL A 177 14.09 -12.21 17.47
N VAL A 178 13.68 -12.86 18.56
CA VAL A 178 14.56 -13.12 19.71
C VAL A 178 15.39 -14.38 19.46
N GLY A 179 16.69 -14.20 19.28
CA GLY A 179 17.66 -15.24 18.98
C GLY A 179 18.12 -15.21 17.53
N ALA A 180 19.39 -14.83 17.32
CA ALA A 180 20.02 -14.69 16.01
C ALA A 180 20.69 -16.00 15.54
N VAL A 181 20.04 -17.13 15.78
CA VAL A 181 20.52 -18.46 15.36
C VAL A 181 20.25 -18.72 13.88
N HIS A 182 20.66 -19.88 13.35
CA HIS A 182 20.55 -20.20 11.91
C HIS A 182 19.12 -20.13 11.36
N ILE A 183 18.10 -20.41 12.18
CA ILE A 183 16.67 -20.29 11.78
C ILE A 183 16.31 -18.83 11.43
N ALA A 184 16.83 -17.86 12.19
CA ALA A 184 16.56 -16.44 11.95
C ALA A 184 17.08 -15.97 10.58
N GLN A 185 18.17 -16.56 10.07
CA GLN A 185 18.72 -16.23 8.75
C GLN A 185 17.77 -16.61 7.60
N ALA A 186 16.92 -17.63 7.80
CA ALA A 186 15.87 -17.98 6.85
C ALA A 186 14.58 -17.19 7.10
N LEU A 187 14.19 -17.03 8.38
CA LEU A 187 12.95 -16.38 8.77
C LEU A 187 12.89 -14.90 8.35
N VAL A 188 13.95 -14.14 8.63
CA VAL A 188 13.94 -12.68 8.47
C VAL A 188 13.73 -12.26 7.01
N PRO A 189 14.42 -12.82 6.01
CA PRO A 189 14.13 -12.50 4.61
C PRO A 189 12.69 -12.81 4.19
N MET A 190 12.12 -13.92 4.67
CA MET A 190 10.71 -14.25 4.41
C MET A 190 9.76 -13.25 5.05
N ALA A 191 10.03 -12.85 6.29
CA ALA A 191 9.22 -11.85 6.99
C ALA A 191 9.29 -10.47 6.32
N ARG A 192 10.49 -10.04 5.91
CA ARG A 192 10.68 -8.81 5.12
C ARG A 192 9.92 -8.85 3.80
N ALA A 193 9.98 -9.97 3.08
CA ALA A 193 9.22 -10.16 1.84
C ALA A 193 7.70 -10.11 2.06
N CYS A 194 7.22 -10.48 3.25
CA CYS A 194 5.82 -10.34 3.66
C CYS A 194 5.48 -8.94 4.20
N GLY A 195 6.40 -7.97 4.16
CA GLY A 195 6.16 -6.60 4.60
C GLY A 195 6.34 -6.35 6.10
N TYR A 196 6.95 -7.26 6.86
CA TYR A 196 7.24 -7.01 8.28
C TYR A 196 8.44 -6.08 8.45
N ASP A 197 8.34 -5.20 9.44
CA ASP A 197 9.48 -4.48 9.97
C ASP A 197 10.16 -5.29 11.07
N CYS A 198 11.24 -5.99 10.73
CA CYS A 198 11.93 -6.92 11.61
C CYS A 198 13.01 -6.24 12.47
N LEU A 199 13.12 -6.65 13.74
CA LEU A 199 14.28 -6.41 14.61
C LEU A 199 14.79 -7.75 15.13
N ILE A 200 16.07 -8.03 14.92
CA ILE A 200 16.72 -9.23 15.46
C ILE A 200 17.38 -8.86 16.79
N ILE A 201 17.10 -9.65 17.83
CA ILE A 201 17.58 -9.40 19.18
C ILE A 201 18.41 -10.59 19.63
N ASP A 202 19.72 -10.39 19.85
CA ASP A 202 20.59 -11.39 20.46
C ASP A 202 21.75 -10.71 21.19
N PRO A 203 21.86 -10.85 22.53
CA PRO A 203 22.97 -10.30 23.30
C PRO A 203 24.34 -10.87 22.93
N ARG A 204 24.38 -11.99 22.23
CA ARG A 204 25.62 -12.64 21.80
C ARG A 204 25.96 -12.14 20.41
N GLU A 205 26.88 -11.19 20.32
CA GLU A 205 27.30 -10.57 19.06
C GLU A 205 27.79 -11.59 18.01
N ALA A 206 28.36 -12.73 18.43
CA ALA A 206 28.74 -13.80 17.51
C ALA A 206 27.55 -14.38 16.72
N PHE A 207 26.33 -14.32 17.30
CA PHE A 207 25.08 -14.72 16.65
C PHE A 207 24.44 -13.55 15.91
N GLY A 208 24.14 -12.45 16.61
CA GLY A 208 23.60 -11.25 16.00
C GLY A 208 24.72 -10.40 15.44
N SER A 209 25.17 -10.65 14.22
CA SER A 209 26.20 -9.82 13.58
C SER A 209 25.82 -9.46 12.17
N ARG A 210 26.35 -8.32 11.69
CA ARG A 210 26.22 -7.88 10.29
C ARG A 210 26.78 -8.89 9.29
N ALA A 211 27.75 -9.70 9.69
CA ALA A 211 28.28 -10.77 8.84
C ALA A 211 27.25 -11.87 8.55
N ARG A 212 26.29 -12.08 9.46
CA ARG A 212 25.22 -13.09 9.34
C ARG A 212 23.89 -12.50 8.87
N PHE A 213 23.66 -11.23 9.19
CA PHE A 213 22.45 -10.48 8.86
C PHE A 213 22.85 -9.14 8.25
N PRO A 214 23.32 -9.16 6.99
CA PRO A 214 23.58 -7.91 6.27
C PRO A 214 22.26 -7.14 6.14
N ASP A 215 22.34 -5.82 6.30
CA ASP A 215 21.21 -4.88 6.11
C ASP A 215 20.03 -5.01 7.08
N GLU A 216 20.09 -5.89 8.08
CA GLU A 216 19.05 -6.02 9.10
C GLU A 216 19.27 -5.14 10.34
N ALA A 217 18.16 -4.76 10.98
CA ALA A 217 18.18 -4.13 12.28
C ALA A 217 18.54 -5.17 13.36
N LEU A 218 19.58 -4.86 14.14
CA LEU A 218 20.10 -5.71 15.23
C LEU A 218 20.06 -4.95 16.55
N SER A 219 19.67 -5.64 17.62
CA SER A 219 19.91 -5.23 19.01
C SER A 219 20.74 -6.31 19.73
N HIS A 220 21.74 -5.85 20.49
CA HIS A 220 22.55 -6.67 21.39
C HIS A 220 22.13 -6.50 22.85
N ASP A 221 21.02 -5.82 23.09
CA ASP A 221 20.45 -5.67 24.43
C ASP A 221 19.78 -6.98 24.84
N TRP A 222 19.48 -7.10 26.13
CA TRP A 222 18.65 -8.21 26.60
C TRP A 222 17.25 -8.11 25.99
N PRO A 223 16.56 -9.25 25.73
CA PRO A 223 15.26 -9.25 25.05
C PRO A 223 14.24 -8.30 25.66
N GLU A 224 14.21 -8.18 26.99
CA GLU A 224 13.30 -7.29 27.71
C GLU A 224 13.54 -5.81 27.39
N GLU A 225 14.81 -5.39 27.33
CA GLU A 225 15.24 -4.00 27.05
C GLU A 225 14.99 -3.63 25.59
N ALA A 226 15.34 -4.56 24.69
CA ALA A 226 15.14 -4.41 23.26
C ALA A 226 13.65 -4.30 22.91
N LEU A 227 12.79 -5.15 23.48
CA LEU A 227 11.34 -5.12 23.24
C LEU A 227 10.71 -3.82 23.74
N ALA A 228 11.10 -3.33 24.92
CA ALA A 228 10.61 -2.06 25.45
C ALA A 228 10.93 -0.88 24.53
N THR A 229 12.13 -0.87 23.92
CA THR A 229 12.55 0.17 22.98
C THR A 229 11.92 -0.01 21.61
N PHE A 230 11.67 -1.26 21.20
CA PHE A 230 11.07 -1.59 19.92
C PHE A 230 9.55 -1.34 19.89
N GLY A 231 8.91 -0.91 20.97
CA GLY A 231 7.52 -0.46 20.95
C GLY A 231 6.54 -1.51 20.43
N LEU A 232 6.68 -2.74 20.92
CA LEU A 232 5.72 -3.84 20.84
C LEU A 232 4.97 -3.98 22.16
#